data_AF-A0A0S8ICK8-F1
#
_entry.id   AF-A0A0S8ICK8-F1
#
_cell.length_a   1.000
_cell.length_b   1.000
_cell.length_c   1.000
_cell.angle_alpha   90.00
_cell.angle_beta   90.00
_cell.angle_gamma   90.00
#
_symmetry.space_group_name_H-M   'P 1'
#
loop_
_entity.id
_entity.type
_entity.pdbx_description
1 polymer ?
#
loop_
_entity_poly.entity_id
_entity_poly.type
_entity_poly.pdbx_seq_one_letter_code
_entity_poly.pdbx_strand_id
1 'polypeptide(L)'
;MKIPAIPKLSKRTWALIVCVLVILAAIPGLGLVRFTTSHPFFCMSCHKNQEPIAMWAPSRAHPSSVGCVDCHTPEGGITLSHTFSASDDLMNQRCLSCHPTNPAGEQMDLDKVRIVKISHQQHEKEKALCIDCHRNVEHDKGTPRTNRPTMETCYQCHEAHPRTQACDTCHPINLVYTKK
;
A
#
# COMPACT_ATOMS: atom_id res chain seq x y z
N MET A 1 7.63 -37.47 41.86
CA MET A 1 7.51 -36.04 42.26
C MET A 1 6.10 -35.79 42.77
N LYS A 2 5.93 -35.40 44.05
CA LYS A 2 4.63 -34.99 44.60
C LYS A 2 4.40 -33.53 44.20
N ILE A 3 3.33 -33.25 43.47
CA ILE A 3 2.94 -31.87 43.14
C ILE A 3 2.62 -31.16 44.46
N PRO A 4 3.25 -30.01 44.78
CA PRO A 4 2.97 -29.30 46.02
C PRO A 4 1.50 -28.86 46.05
N ALA A 5 0.89 -28.92 47.23
CA ALA A 5 -0.51 -28.56 47.42
C ALA A 5 -0.75 -27.09 47.05
N ILE A 6 -1.82 -26.84 46.30
CA ILE A 6 -2.22 -25.51 45.88
C ILE A 6 -2.47 -24.64 47.12
N PRO A 7 -1.90 -23.41 47.21
CA PRO A 7 -2.09 -22.55 48.36
C PRO A 7 -3.56 -22.16 48.54
N LYS A 8 -4.04 -22.21 49.80
CA LYS A 8 -5.42 -21.84 50.17
C LYS A 8 -5.59 -20.32 50.16
N LEU A 9 -5.69 -19.73 48.98
CA LEU A 9 -5.96 -18.30 48.79
C LEU A 9 -7.46 -18.01 48.73
N SER A 10 -7.84 -16.75 48.98
CA SER A 10 -9.23 -16.32 48.86
C SER A 10 -9.72 -16.40 47.40
N LYS A 11 -11.03 -16.57 47.18
CA LYS A 11 -11.63 -16.56 45.83
C LYS A 11 -11.29 -15.29 45.05
N ARG A 12 -11.19 -14.14 45.72
CA ARG A 12 -10.81 -12.85 45.12
C ARG A 12 -9.36 -12.84 44.66
N THR A 13 -8.45 -13.38 45.48
CA THR A 13 -7.03 -13.49 45.13
C THR A 13 -6.82 -14.43 43.94
N TRP A 14 -7.52 -15.57 43.91
CA TRP A 14 -7.51 -16.47 42.75
C TRP A 14 -8.04 -15.81 41.49
N ALA A 15 -9.15 -15.05 41.58
CA ALA A 15 -9.69 -14.30 40.46
C ALA A 15 -8.67 -13.28 39.91
N LEU A 16 -7.96 -12.56 40.79
CA LEU A 16 -6.91 -11.62 40.38
C LEU A 16 -5.73 -12.34 39.71
N ILE A 17 -5.25 -13.44 40.27
CA ILE A 17 -4.14 -14.23 39.69
C ILE A 17 -4.52 -14.74 38.29
N VAL A 18 -5.72 -15.30 38.14
CA VAL A 18 -6.19 -15.77 36.83
C VAL A 18 -6.31 -14.60 35.85
N CYS A 19 -6.86 -13.46 36.27
CA CYS A 19 -6.97 -12.28 35.42
C CYS A 19 -5.60 -11.79 34.93
N VAL A 20 -4.61 -11.72 35.83
CA VAL A 20 -3.22 -11.35 35.48
C VAL A 20 -2.61 -12.37 34.53
N LEU A 21 -2.76 -13.67 34.78
CA LEU A 21 -2.23 -14.72 33.90
C LEU A 21 -2.87 -14.67 32.51
N VAL A 22 -4.18 -14.40 32.42
CA VAL A 22 -4.89 -14.25 31.14
C VAL A 22 -4.35 -13.03 30.38
N ILE A 23 -4.13 -11.89 31.03
CA ILE A 23 -3.56 -10.70 30.40
C ILE A 23 -2.13 -10.98 29.91
N LEU A 24 -1.31 -11.61 30.76
CA LEU A 24 0.07 -11.99 30.42
C LEU A 24 0.14 -12.98 29.26
N ALA A 25 -0.86 -13.84 29.07
CA ALA A 25 -0.95 -14.74 27.92
C ALA A 25 -1.55 -14.05 26.67
N ALA A 26 -2.52 -13.14 26.85
CA ALA A 26 -3.21 -12.47 25.76
C ALA A 26 -2.30 -11.51 24.96
N ILE A 27 -1.42 -10.76 25.66
CA ILE A 27 -0.50 -9.81 25.02
C ILE A 27 0.45 -10.49 24.01
N PRO A 28 1.24 -11.53 24.38
CA PRO A 28 2.11 -12.21 23.43
C PRO A 28 1.32 -12.97 22.37
N GLY A 29 0.12 -13.49 22.70
CA GLY A 29 -0.78 -14.10 21.72
C GLY A 29 -1.19 -13.12 20.62
N LEU A 30 -1.65 -11.93 21.01
CA LEU A 30 -1.99 -10.86 20.06
C LEU A 30 -0.76 -10.37 19.28
N GLY A 31 0.39 -10.26 19.96
CA GLY A 31 1.66 -9.89 19.34
C GLY A 31 2.09 -10.88 18.25
N LEU A 32 1.97 -12.17 18.52
CA LEU A 32 2.25 -13.22 17.53
C LEU A 32 1.32 -13.11 16.33
N VAL A 33 0.01 -12.97 16.56
CA VAL A 33 -0.98 -12.80 15.49
C VAL A 33 -0.62 -11.58 14.63
N ARG A 34 -0.34 -10.42 15.23
CA ARG A 34 0.07 -9.21 14.50
C ARG A 34 1.34 -9.45 13.67
N PHE A 35 2.32 -10.12 14.25
CA PHE A 35 3.59 -10.43 13.61
C PHE A 35 3.40 -11.31 12.36
N THR A 36 2.64 -12.40 12.46
CA THR A 36 2.49 -13.36 11.36
C THR A 36 1.46 -12.95 10.30
N THR A 37 0.69 -11.88 10.53
CA THR A 37 -0.39 -11.48 9.62
C THR A 37 -0.15 -10.14 8.95
N SER A 38 0.51 -9.20 9.63
CA SER A 38 0.58 -7.80 9.17
C SER A 38 1.96 -7.16 9.26
N HIS A 39 2.92 -7.77 9.94
CA HIS A 39 4.22 -7.16 10.16
C HIS A 39 5.13 -7.30 8.92
N PRO A 40 5.72 -6.22 8.39
CA PRO A 40 6.53 -6.27 7.16
C PRO A 40 7.67 -7.29 7.19
N PHE A 41 8.33 -7.44 8.35
CA PHE A 41 9.41 -8.43 8.51
C PHE A 41 8.94 -9.86 8.24
N PHE A 42 7.72 -10.22 8.61
CA PHE A 42 7.18 -11.55 8.33
C PHE A 42 6.95 -11.74 6.82
N CYS A 43 6.32 -10.75 6.16
CA CYS A 43 6.13 -10.79 4.70
C CYS A 43 7.47 -10.90 3.97
N MET A 44 8.45 -10.11 4.40
CA MET A 44 9.80 -10.14 3.84
C MET A 44 10.54 -11.45 4.12
N SER A 45 10.15 -12.27 5.09
CA SER A 45 10.77 -13.60 5.24
C SER A 45 10.58 -14.48 4.00
N CYS A 46 9.49 -14.29 3.26
CA CYS A 46 9.24 -14.91 1.96
C CYS A 46 9.66 -14.01 0.78
N HIS A 47 9.40 -12.69 0.86
CA HIS A 47 9.69 -11.74 -0.23
C HIS A 47 11.17 -11.29 -0.32
N LYS A 48 12.04 -11.71 0.61
CA LYS A 48 13.47 -11.31 0.70
C LYS A 48 14.26 -11.46 -0.60
N ASN A 49 13.92 -12.45 -1.42
CA ASN A 49 14.67 -12.81 -2.61
C ASN A 49 14.17 -12.12 -3.89
N GLN A 50 13.28 -11.13 -3.78
CA GLN A 50 12.78 -10.39 -4.92
C GLN A 50 13.66 -9.15 -5.17
N GLU A 51 14.51 -9.22 -6.19
CA GLU A 51 15.26 -8.05 -6.68
C GLU A 51 14.40 -7.15 -7.59
N PRO A 52 14.60 -5.82 -7.55
CA PRO A 52 15.53 -5.10 -6.66
C PRO A 52 14.90 -4.82 -5.29
N ILE A 53 15.62 -5.09 -4.19
CA ILE A 53 15.11 -4.90 -2.81
C ILE A 53 14.60 -3.47 -2.54
N ALA A 54 15.09 -2.50 -3.32
CA ALA A 54 14.67 -1.10 -3.29
C ALA A 54 13.16 -0.90 -3.56
N MET A 55 12.49 -1.83 -4.24
CA MET A 55 11.04 -1.76 -4.48
C MET A 55 10.20 -2.05 -3.23
N TRP A 56 10.81 -2.52 -2.13
CA TRP A 56 10.14 -2.76 -0.85
C TRP A 56 10.36 -1.63 0.15
N ALA A 57 11.07 -0.58 -0.27
CA ALA A 57 11.30 0.56 0.58
C ALA A 57 10.03 1.42 0.66
N PRO A 58 9.72 2.00 1.84
CA PRO A 58 8.47 2.73 2.05
C PRO A 58 8.19 3.77 0.97
N SER A 59 6.93 3.87 0.58
CA SER A 59 6.43 4.92 -0.31
C SER A 59 6.66 6.31 0.26
N ARG A 60 6.95 7.26 -0.63
CA ARG A 60 6.94 8.70 -0.33
C ARG A 60 5.54 9.32 -0.46
N ALA A 61 4.59 8.60 -1.06
CA ALA A 61 3.23 9.08 -1.32
C ALA A 61 2.25 8.70 -0.20
N HIS A 62 2.54 7.65 0.58
CA HIS A 62 1.73 7.20 1.71
C HIS A 62 2.49 7.30 3.04
N PRO A 63 1.78 7.54 4.16
CA PRO A 63 2.38 7.51 5.49
C PRO A 63 2.77 6.07 5.88
N SER A 64 3.69 5.94 6.83
CA SER A 64 4.18 4.65 7.34
C SER A 64 3.11 3.79 8.06
N SER A 65 1.90 4.33 8.25
CA SER A 65 0.75 3.58 8.78
C SER A 65 0.10 2.68 7.74
N VAL A 66 0.33 2.90 6.44
CA VAL A 66 -0.14 2.04 5.35
C VAL A 66 0.89 0.92 5.15
N GLY A 67 0.47 -0.31 5.37
CA GLY A 67 1.31 -1.51 5.27
C GLY A 67 0.86 -2.45 4.15
N CYS A 68 1.57 -3.57 4.01
CA CYS A 68 1.36 -4.54 2.93
C CYS A 68 -0.09 -5.06 2.88
N VAL A 69 -0.66 -5.37 4.05
CA VAL A 69 -2.01 -5.93 4.20
C VAL A 69 -3.11 -4.99 3.78
N ASP A 70 -2.88 -3.68 3.84
CA ASP A 70 -3.90 -2.69 3.50
C ASP A 70 -4.24 -2.72 2.00
N CYS A 71 -3.31 -3.22 1.18
CA CYS A 71 -3.47 -3.40 -0.26
C CYS A 71 -3.57 -4.88 -0.69
N HIS A 72 -2.87 -5.79 0.00
CA HIS A 72 -2.76 -7.19 -0.41
C HIS A 72 -3.76 -8.14 0.26
N THR A 73 -4.75 -7.62 0.99
CA THR A 73 -5.80 -8.44 1.62
C THR A 73 -7.19 -7.83 1.44
N PRO A 74 -8.27 -8.63 1.39
CA PRO A 74 -9.63 -8.12 1.21
C PRO A 74 -10.11 -7.19 2.33
N GLU A 75 -9.75 -7.47 3.58
CA GLU A 75 -10.25 -6.73 4.74
C GLU A 75 -9.30 -5.60 5.18
N GLY A 76 -7.99 -5.75 4.97
CA GLY A 76 -6.96 -4.85 5.50
C GLY A 76 -6.67 -5.09 6.98
N GLY A 77 -5.57 -4.53 7.48
CA GLY A 77 -5.20 -4.66 8.89
C GLY A 77 -4.84 -6.09 9.35
N ILE A 78 -5.41 -6.56 10.48
CA ILE A 78 -5.12 -7.91 11.00
C ILE A 78 -5.95 -8.91 10.22
N THR A 79 -5.32 -9.70 9.35
CA THR A 79 -6.03 -10.77 8.64
C THR A 79 -5.62 -12.13 9.21
N LEU A 80 -6.56 -12.86 9.78
CA LEU A 80 -6.34 -14.27 10.14
C LEU A 80 -6.39 -15.18 8.90
N SER A 81 -6.85 -14.65 7.76
CA SER A 81 -6.82 -15.37 6.50
C SER A 81 -5.45 -15.26 5.83
N HIS A 82 -4.92 -16.38 5.36
CA HIS A 82 -3.74 -16.44 4.51
C HIS A 82 -4.03 -16.00 3.06
N THR A 83 -5.09 -15.22 2.84
CA THR A 83 -5.55 -14.82 1.50
C THR A 83 -4.86 -13.53 1.08
N PHE A 84 -3.52 -13.59 0.98
CA PHE A 84 -2.74 -12.53 0.38
C PHE A 84 -2.87 -12.63 -1.15
N SER A 85 -3.16 -11.51 -1.80
CA SER A 85 -3.21 -11.46 -3.26
C SER A 85 -2.63 -10.15 -3.76
N ALA A 86 -1.95 -10.22 -4.90
CA ALA A 86 -1.51 -9.08 -5.68
C ALA A 86 -2.28 -9.00 -7.01
N SER A 87 -3.50 -9.55 -7.04
CA SER A 87 -4.38 -9.43 -8.20
C SER A 87 -4.79 -7.97 -8.40
N ASP A 88 -4.86 -7.59 -9.67
CA ASP A 88 -5.13 -6.23 -10.07
C ASP A 88 -6.48 -5.73 -9.53
N ASP A 89 -7.52 -6.57 -9.58
CA ASP A 89 -8.85 -6.27 -9.02
C ASP A 89 -8.81 -5.98 -7.51
N LEU A 90 -8.09 -6.81 -6.73
CA LEU A 90 -8.02 -6.63 -5.28
C LEU A 90 -7.29 -5.32 -4.98
N MET A 91 -6.10 -5.14 -5.54
CA MET A 91 -5.30 -3.94 -5.30
C MET A 91 -6.06 -2.67 -5.68
N ASN A 92 -6.77 -2.68 -6.81
CA ASN A 92 -7.61 -1.56 -7.23
C ASN A 92 -8.73 -1.27 -6.22
N GLN A 93 -9.47 -2.28 -5.77
CA GLN A 93 -10.52 -2.12 -4.76
C GLN A 93 -9.96 -1.59 -3.43
N ARG A 94 -8.76 -2.03 -3.04
CA ARG A 94 -8.12 -1.57 -1.81
C ARG A 94 -7.71 -0.10 -1.87
N CYS A 95 -7.32 0.43 -3.03
CA CYS A 95 -7.15 1.88 -3.20
C CYS A 95 -8.43 2.65 -2.82
N LEU A 96 -9.58 2.18 -3.31
CA LEU A 96 -10.89 2.82 -3.11
C LEU A 96 -11.39 2.73 -1.65
N SER A 97 -10.86 1.81 -0.84
CA SER A 97 -11.21 1.72 0.58
C SER A 97 -10.82 2.97 1.39
N CYS A 98 -9.73 3.63 1.00
CA CYS A 98 -9.24 4.88 1.61
C CYS A 98 -9.42 6.10 0.68
N HIS A 99 -9.47 5.88 -0.64
CA HIS A 99 -9.71 6.90 -1.66
C HIS A 99 -11.06 6.68 -2.35
N PRO A 100 -12.20 6.86 -1.64
CA PRO A 100 -13.54 6.54 -2.18
C PRO A 100 -13.98 7.48 -3.29
N THR A 101 -13.41 8.68 -3.33
CA THR A 101 -13.55 9.62 -4.43
C THR A 101 -12.30 9.54 -5.28
N ASN A 102 -12.48 9.36 -6.59
CA ASN A 102 -11.46 9.72 -7.59
C ASN A 102 -10.94 11.12 -7.19
N PRO A 103 -9.65 11.28 -6.82
CA PRO A 103 -9.16 12.41 -6.04
C PRO A 103 -9.79 13.70 -6.51
N ALA A 104 -10.58 14.31 -5.62
CA ALA A 104 -11.44 15.45 -5.95
C ALA A 104 -10.61 16.51 -6.69
N GLY A 105 -10.89 16.64 -7.98
CA GLY A 105 -9.99 17.29 -8.92
C GLY A 105 -9.52 16.29 -9.95
N GLU A 106 -10.38 16.07 -10.95
CA GLU A 106 -9.89 16.08 -12.33
C GLU A 106 -8.65 16.97 -12.39
N GLN A 107 -7.50 16.43 -12.80
CA GLN A 107 -6.27 17.21 -13.01
C GLN A 107 -6.45 18.12 -14.23
N MET A 108 -7.51 18.92 -14.22
CA MET A 108 -8.00 19.81 -15.27
C MET A 108 -7.83 21.26 -14.85
N ASP A 109 -7.68 21.52 -13.55
CA ASP A 109 -7.34 22.82 -12.99
C ASP A 109 -5.86 23.12 -13.25
N LEU A 110 -5.59 23.94 -14.26
CA LEU A 110 -4.24 24.33 -14.66
C LEU A 110 -3.46 25.05 -13.55
N ASP A 111 -4.13 25.56 -12.51
CA ASP A 111 -3.48 26.18 -11.35
C ASP A 111 -2.87 25.13 -10.41
N LYS A 112 -3.32 23.87 -10.52
CA LYS A 112 -2.84 22.72 -9.73
C LYS A 112 -2.08 21.69 -10.56
N VAL A 113 -2.30 21.66 -11.88
CA VAL A 113 -1.62 20.79 -12.82
C VAL A 113 -0.20 21.31 -13.06
N ARG A 114 0.78 20.62 -12.46
CA ARG A 114 2.17 21.08 -12.56
C ARG A 114 2.78 20.88 -13.94
N ILE A 115 2.46 19.78 -14.63
CA ILE A 115 3.14 19.41 -15.90
C ILE A 115 2.28 18.49 -16.80
N VAL A 116 1.50 17.55 -16.25
CA VAL A 116 0.73 16.55 -17.00
C VAL A 116 -0.75 16.59 -16.62
N LYS A 117 -1.64 16.62 -17.62
CA LYS A 117 -3.10 16.64 -17.46
C LYS A 117 -3.70 15.28 -17.83
N ILE A 118 -4.29 14.59 -16.84
CA ILE A 118 -4.99 13.31 -17.03
C ILE A 118 -6.42 13.41 -16.47
N SER A 119 -7.43 13.10 -17.30
CA SER A 119 -8.81 12.93 -16.83
C SER A 119 -8.99 11.52 -16.29
N HIS A 120 -9.08 11.36 -14.96
CA HIS A 120 -9.35 10.07 -14.36
C HIS A 120 -10.76 9.56 -14.71
N GLN A 121 -11.75 10.46 -14.87
CA GLN A 121 -13.10 10.07 -15.25
C GLN A 121 -13.13 9.38 -16.62
N GLN A 122 -12.39 9.89 -17.60
CA GLN A 122 -12.35 9.26 -18.92
C GLN A 122 -11.69 7.88 -18.85
N HIS A 123 -10.55 7.76 -18.16
CA HIS A 123 -9.84 6.48 -18.05
C HIS A 123 -10.64 5.44 -17.27
N GLU A 124 -11.41 5.86 -16.27
CA GLU A 124 -12.34 4.99 -15.54
C GLU A 124 -13.46 4.46 -16.46
N LYS A 125 -14.00 5.29 -17.38
CA LYS A 125 -14.98 4.83 -18.40
C LYS A 125 -14.38 3.81 -19.36
N GLU A 126 -13.09 3.96 -19.69
CA GLU A 126 -12.32 2.98 -20.46
C GLU A 126 -11.88 1.76 -19.62
N LYS A 127 -12.36 1.65 -18.38
CA LYS A 127 -12.09 0.55 -17.43
C LYS A 127 -10.64 0.45 -16.96
N ALA A 128 -9.87 1.53 -17.05
CA ALA A 128 -8.55 1.58 -16.44
C ALA A 128 -8.66 1.52 -14.92
N LEU A 129 -7.81 0.69 -14.31
CA LEU A 129 -7.65 0.57 -12.87
C LEU A 129 -6.66 1.63 -12.35
N CYS A 130 -6.77 1.98 -11.07
CA CYS A 130 -5.85 2.91 -10.42
C CYS A 130 -4.40 2.46 -10.61
N ILE A 131 -4.15 1.17 -10.45
CA ILE A 131 -2.82 0.56 -10.53
C ILE A 131 -2.27 0.44 -11.95
N ASP A 132 -3.09 0.61 -12.99
CA ASP A 132 -2.59 0.62 -14.37
C ASP A 132 -1.63 1.78 -14.58
N CYS A 133 -1.90 2.91 -13.91
CA CYS A 133 -0.97 4.04 -13.82
C CYS A 133 -0.11 3.99 -12.54
N HIS A 134 -0.73 3.71 -11.40
CA HIS A 134 -0.13 3.88 -10.07
C HIS A 134 0.55 2.64 -9.50
N ARG A 135 0.97 1.66 -10.33
CA ARG A 135 1.65 0.43 -9.86
C ARG A 135 2.89 0.70 -9.01
N ASN A 136 3.53 1.85 -9.21
CA ASN A 136 4.78 2.25 -8.57
C ASN A 136 4.56 2.93 -7.20
N VAL A 137 3.33 2.99 -6.70
CA VAL A 137 3.01 3.71 -5.44
C VAL A 137 3.83 3.20 -4.27
N GLU A 138 3.99 1.88 -4.12
CA GLU A 138 4.89 1.27 -3.12
C GLU A 138 6.14 0.70 -3.82
N HIS A 139 5.94 -0.01 -4.94
CA HIS A 139 6.96 -0.77 -5.65
C HIS A 139 7.72 0.03 -6.72
N ASP A 140 8.20 1.22 -6.38
CA ASP A 140 8.94 2.05 -7.31
C ASP A 140 10.37 1.53 -7.53
N LYS A 141 10.67 1.11 -8.77
CA LYS A 141 11.99 0.66 -9.21
C LYS A 141 12.88 1.83 -9.69
N GLY A 142 12.34 3.03 -9.79
CA GLY A 142 13.04 4.22 -10.26
C GLY A 142 14.18 4.67 -9.34
N THR A 143 15.21 5.25 -9.94
CA THR A 143 16.31 5.90 -9.23
C THR A 143 16.48 7.33 -9.76
N PRO A 144 16.05 8.38 -9.04
CA PRO A 144 15.42 8.35 -7.70
C PRO A 144 13.96 7.85 -7.72
N ARG A 145 13.50 7.32 -6.58
CA ARG A 145 12.10 6.93 -6.38
C ARG A 145 11.20 8.15 -6.28
N THR A 146 10.13 8.18 -7.06
CA THR A 146 9.11 9.23 -7.10
C THR A 146 7.75 8.75 -6.60
N ASN A 147 7.51 7.43 -6.59
CA ASN A 147 6.23 6.77 -6.34
C ASN A 147 5.09 7.30 -7.23
N ARG A 148 5.45 7.75 -8.43
CA ARG A 148 4.53 8.31 -9.43
C ARG A 148 4.59 7.49 -10.72
N PRO A 149 3.52 7.51 -11.53
CA PRO A 149 3.55 6.93 -12.86
C PRO A 149 4.68 7.56 -13.68
N THR A 150 5.37 6.73 -14.45
CA THR A 150 6.36 7.19 -15.43
C THR A 150 5.67 7.45 -16.76
N MET A 151 6.28 8.25 -17.63
CA MET A 151 5.75 8.46 -18.98
C MET A 151 5.67 7.14 -19.78
N GLU A 152 6.56 6.19 -19.53
CA GLU A 152 6.49 4.83 -20.11
C GLU A 152 5.17 4.11 -19.79
N THR A 153 4.56 4.39 -18.63
CA THR A 153 3.29 3.78 -18.23
C THR A 153 2.16 4.17 -19.20
N CYS A 154 2.20 5.38 -19.76
CA CYS A 154 1.22 5.82 -20.75
C CYS A 154 1.30 4.98 -22.04
N TYR A 155 2.50 4.50 -22.40
CA TYR A 155 2.71 3.73 -23.63
C TYR A 155 2.21 2.29 -23.57
N GLN A 156 1.73 1.84 -22.41
CA GLN A 156 1.06 0.54 -22.30
C GLN A 156 -0.27 0.52 -23.05
N CYS A 157 -0.89 1.70 -23.26
CA CYS A 157 -2.16 1.83 -23.98
C CYS A 157 -2.12 2.87 -25.10
N HIS A 158 -1.27 3.90 -24.99
CA HIS A 158 -1.13 4.94 -26.01
C HIS A 158 0.08 4.68 -26.91
N GLU A 159 -0.04 4.97 -28.20
CA GLU A 159 1.11 4.86 -29.11
C GLU A 159 2.24 5.81 -28.70
N ALA A 160 3.48 5.31 -28.73
CA ALA A 160 4.66 6.13 -28.51
C ALA A 160 4.84 7.10 -29.69
N HIS A 161 4.69 8.39 -29.43
CA HIS A 161 4.90 9.41 -30.44
C HIS A 161 6.38 9.80 -30.49
N PRO A 162 6.97 10.06 -31.67
CA PRO A 162 8.25 10.77 -31.76
C PRO A 162 8.18 12.06 -30.94
N ARG A 163 9.24 12.43 -30.20
CA ARG A 163 9.33 13.63 -29.32
C ARG A 163 8.94 14.96 -29.98
N THR A 164 8.69 14.97 -31.29
CA THR A 164 8.40 16.14 -32.12
C THR A 164 6.92 16.36 -32.39
N GLN A 165 6.01 15.45 -32.02
CA GLN A 165 4.57 15.60 -32.24
C GLN A 165 3.75 15.14 -31.02
N ALA A 166 2.77 15.95 -30.62
CA ALA A 166 1.72 15.65 -29.62
C ALA A 166 2.09 15.63 -28.12
N CYS A 167 3.21 16.23 -27.69
CA CYS A 167 3.50 16.39 -26.25
C CYS A 167 2.39 17.16 -25.51
N ASP A 168 1.83 18.18 -26.16
CA ASP A 168 0.85 19.13 -25.61
C ASP A 168 -0.50 18.47 -25.26
N THR A 169 -0.80 17.31 -25.84
CA THR A 169 -2.02 16.53 -25.53
C THR A 169 -2.06 16.16 -24.05
N CYS A 170 -0.90 15.78 -23.51
CA CYS A 170 -0.76 15.40 -22.10
C CYS A 170 -0.05 16.50 -21.28
N HIS A 171 0.81 17.30 -21.91
CA HIS A 171 1.61 18.34 -21.27
C HIS A 171 1.13 19.75 -21.67
N PRO A 172 0.04 20.28 -21.08
CA PRO A 172 -0.50 21.60 -21.47
C PRO A 172 0.41 22.77 -21.10
N ILE A 173 1.39 22.55 -20.20
CA ILE A 173 2.42 23.53 -19.84
C ILE A 173 3.76 22.96 -20.33
N ASN A 174 4.20 23.40 -21.51
CA ASN A 174 5.52 23.09 -22.04
C ASN A 174 6.57 23.82 -21.19
N LEU A 175 7.15 23.11 -20.22
CA LEU A 175 8.32 23.60 -19.49
C LEU A 175 9.50 23.67 -20.46
N VAL A 176 9.73 24.83 -21.05
CA VAL A 176 10.95 25.11 -21.81
C VAL A 176 12.11 25.04 -20.81
N TYR A 177 12.88 23.94 -20.85
CA TYR A 177 14.10 23.83 -20.08
C TYR A 177 15.14 24.81 -20.64
N THR A 178 15.20 26.02 -20.11
CA THR A 178 16.35 26.90 -20.32
C THR A 178 17.46 26.41 -19.41
N LYS A 179 18.43 25.70 -19.98
CA LYS A 179 19.67 25.31 -19.31
C LYS A 179 20.34 26.59 -18.77
N LYS A 180 20.37 26.76 -17.45
CA LYS A 180 21.27 27.73 -16.80
C LYS A 180 22.70 27.26 -16.89
#